data_AF-A0A1Y0IFR9-F1
#
_entry.id   AF-A0A1Y0IFR9-F1
#
_cell.length_a   1.000
_cell.length_b   1.000
_cell.length_c   1.000
_cell.angle_alpha   90.00
_cell.angle_beta   90.00
_cell.angle_gamma   90.00
#
_symmetry.space_group_name_H-M   'P 1'
#
loop_
_entity.id
_entity.type
_entity.pdbx_description
1 polymer ?
#
loop_
_entity_poly.entity_id
_entity_poly.type
_entity_poly.pdbx_seq_one_letter_code
_entity_poly.pdbx_strand_id
1 'polypeptide(L)'
;MVGEKSKDHNITGLMLGSCFVGENTIAMQVYLEGTNMAWMAGYSSESSWLEGTFIDCAILTNMLRLDEEDYADLEIIVDTLGESISGFSESFCIGRDYEGDKVRLRDSIQFVVQQRGRGNRAKLVNDKVFQVHNSNQIKSNQIKSNQIKSNQIKSNQIKSNQI
;
A
#
# COMPACT_ATOMS: atom_id res chain seq x y z
N MET A 1 17.52 -9.91 16.45
CA MET A 1 16.56 -9.84 15.31
C MET A 1 16.32 -8.39 14.92
N VAL A 2 15.83 -8.10 13.71
CA VAL A 2 15.59 -6.71 13.22
C VAL A 2 14.75 -5.90 14.21
N GLY A 3 13.69 -6.49 14.77
CA GLY A 3 12.84 -5.85 15.78
C GLY A 3 13.60 -5.39 17.03
N GLU A 4 14.57 -6.15 17.53
CA GLU A 4 15.39 -5.76 18.69
C GLU A 4 16.31 -4.59 18.35
N LYS A 5 16.85 -4.57 17.11
CA LYS A 5 17.74 -3.53 16.60
C LYS A 5 17.01 -2.26 16.17
N SER A 6 15.68 -2.31 16.04
CA SER A 6 14.88 -1.18 15.57
C SER A 6 14.98 0.07 16.44
N LYS A 7 15.13 -0.11 17.76
CA LYS A 7 15.29 1.00 18.73
C LYS A 7 16.66 1.67 18.59
N ASP A 8 17.70 0.88 18.37
CA ASP A 8 19.09 1.37 18.32
C ASP A 8 19.39 2.08 16.98
N HIS A 9 18.66 1.74 15.92
CA HIS A 9 18.95 2.17 14.55
C HIS A 9 17.80 2.92 13.86
N ASN A 10 16.81 3.37 14.63
CA ASN A 10 15.63 4.06 14.14
C ASN A 10 14.93 3.37 12.95
N ILE A 11 14.75 2.05 13.04
CA ILE A 11 14.03 1.29 12.01
C ILE A 11 12.54 1.40 12.32
N THR A 12 11.79 2.04 11.42
CA THR A 12 10.37 2.36 11.62
C THR A 12 9.42 1.40 10.92
N GLY A 13 9.92 0.54 10.03
CA GLY A 13 9.13 -0.53 9.45
C GLY A 13 9.93 -1.50 8.60
N LEU A 14 9.23 -2.49 8.06
CA LEU A 14 9.84 -3.61 7.37
C LEU A 14 9.02 -4.04 6.14
N MET A 15 9.66 -4.10 4.98
CA MET A 15 9.11 -4.74 3.78
C MET A 15 9.63 -6.17 3.66
N LEU A 16 8.72 -7.13 3.57
CA LEU A 16 9.00 -8.56 3.41
C LEU A 16 8.72 -8.94 1.95
N GLY A 17 9.69 -8.68 1.06
CA GLY A 17 9.59 -8.98 -0.37
C GLY A 17 9.71 -10.46 -0.73
N SER A 18 9.89 -11.35 0.26
CA SER A 18 9.91 -12.79 0.07
C SER A 18 8.50 -13.39 0.04
N CYS A 19 8.24 -14.30 -0.90
CA CYS A 19 6.97 -14.99 -1.06
C CYS A 19 6.45 -15.61 0.24
N PHE A 20 5.13 -15.62 0.40
CA PHE A 20 4.38 -16.27 1.50
C PHE A 20 4.64 -15.77 2.93
N VAL A 21 5.59 -14.87 3.16
CA VAL A 21 5.88 -14.38 4.51
C VAL A 21 4.68 -13.59 5.11
N GLY A 22 3.86 -12.99 4.26
CA GLY A 22 2.62 -12.31 4.66
C GLY A 22 1.50 -13.25 5.11
N GLU A 23 1.58 -14.56 4.88
CA GLU A 23 0.52 -15.51 5.22
C GLU A 23 0.25 -15.56 6.74
N ASN A 24 1.30 -15.48 7.56
CA ASN A 24 1.18 -15.48 9.01
C ASN A 24 1.11 -14.06 9.58
N THR A 25 -0.03 -13.40 9.37
CA THR A 25 -0.28 -12.03 9.85
C THR A 25 -0.27 -11.90 11.38
N ILE A 26 -0.51 -13.00 12.12
CA ILE A 26 -0.39 -13.03 13.58
C ILE A 26 1.08 -12.93 13.99
N ALA A 27 1.97 -13.71 13.35
CA ALA A 27 3.40 -13.60 13.60
C ALA A 27 3.91 -12.19 13.27
N MET A 28 3.48 -11.60 12.14
CA MET A 28 3.81 -10.21 11.80
C MET A 28 3.39 -9.24 12.92
N GLN A 29 2.16 -9.35 13.44
CA GLN A 29 1.70 -8.53 14.58
C GLN A 29 2.59 -8.68 15.81
N VAL A 30 2.91 -9.92 16.19
CA VAL A 30 3.82 -10.20 17.32
C VAL A 30 5.22 -9.62 17.07
N TYR A 31 5.71 -9.62 15.83
CA TYR A 31 7.00 -9.05 15.47
C TYR A 31 7.05 -7.52 15.56
N LEU A 32 5.94 -6.81 15.36
CA LEU A 32 5.90 -5.36 15.62
C LEU A 32 5.86 -5.08 17.12
N GLU A 33 5.14 -5.90 17.89
CA GLU A 33 4.92 -5.66 19.31
C GLU A 33 6.22 -5.58 20.12
N GLY A 34 6.35 -4.52 20.92
CA GLY A 34 7.54 -4.29 21.75
C GLY A 34 8.76 -3.74 21.00
N THR A 35 8.67 -3.52 19.68
CA THR A 35 9.73 -2.94 18.83
C THR A 35 9.51 -1.44 18.58
N ASN A 36 10.43 -0.79 17.85
CA ASN A 36 10.26 0.60 17.38
C ASN A 36 9.53 0.69 16.02
N MET A 37 9.23 -0.46 15.41
CA MET A 37 8.60 -0.51 14.09
C MET A 37 7.10 -0.22 14.20
N ALA A 38 6.61 0.65 13.34
CA ALA A 38 5.22 1.07 13.26
C ALA A 38 4.45 0.38 12.13
N TRP A 39 5.14 -0.18 11.13
CA TRP A 39 4.50 -0.82 9.99
C TRP A 39 5.30 -2.01 9.45
N MET A 40 4.60 -2.94 8.84
CA MET A 40 5.17 -4.07 8.11
C MET A 40 4.27 -4.41 6.93
N ALA A 41 4.89 -4.71 5.79
CA ALA A 41 4.20 -5.16 4.60
C ALA A 41 4.85 -6.44 4.05
N GLY A 42 4.06 -7.34 3.46
CA GLY A 42 4.57 -8.57 2.87
C GLY A 42 3.52 -9.29 2.04
N TYR A 43 3.95 -10.29 1.27
CA TYR A 43 3.07 -11.04 0.37
C TYR A 43 2.69 -12.41 0.96
N SER A 44 1.41 -12.78 0.88
CA SER A 44 0.89 -14.10 1.28
C SER A 44 0.80 -15.09 0.12
N SER A 45 1.43 -14.78 -1.01
CA SER A 45 1.54 -15.66 -2.18
C SER A 45 2.95 -15.60 -2.75
N GLU A 46 3.23 -16.36 -3.80
CA GLU A 46 4.29 -16.00 -4.73
C GLU A 46 4.04 -14.58 -5.24
N SER A 47 5.12 -13.81 -5.38
CA SER A 47 5.10 -12.50 -6.02
C SER A 47 6.02 -12.54 -7.23
N SER A 48 5.50 -12.20 -8.41
CA SER A 48 6.30 -11.94 -9.60
C SER A 48 7.35 -10.88 -9.27
N TRP A 49 8.61 -11.22 -9.50
CA TRP A 49 9.75 -10.43 -9.03
C TRP A 49 9.70 -8.96 -9.47
N LEU A 50 9.36 -8.71 -10.73
CA LEU A 50 9.40 -7.37 -11.30
C LEU A 50 8.30 -6.48 -10.70
N GLU A 51 7.06 -6.96 -10.74
CA GLU A 51 5.90 -6.22 -10.24
C GLU A 51 5.95 -6.05 -8.73
N GLY A 52 6.35 -7.09 -7.98
CA GLY A 52 6.60 -7.02 -6.55
C GLY A 52 7.65 -5.97 -6.21
N THR A 53 8.78 -5.95 -6.93
CA THR A 53 9.82 -4.92 -6.73
C THR A 53 9.29 -3.50 -6.93
N PHE A 54 8.44 -3.27 -7.94
CA PHE A 54 7.86 -1.94 -8.15
C PHE A 54 6.93 -1.51 -7.01
N ILE A 55 6.13 -2.44 -6.48
CA ILE A 55 5.25 -2.19 -5.35
C ILE A 55 6.07 -1.92 -4.09
N ASP A 56 7.09 -2.74 -3.82
CA ASP A 56 8.01 -2.58 -2.69
C ASP A 56 8.68 -1.21 -2.71
N CYS A 57 9.21 -0.81 -3.88
CA CYS A 57 9.82 0.51 -4.07
C CYS A 57 8.83 1.65 -3.83
N ALA A 58 7.59 1.52 -4.27
CA ALA A 58 6.56 2.55 -4.06
C ALA A 58 6.22 2.70 -2.56
N ILE A 59 6.02 1.58 -1.86
CA ILE A 59 5.79 1.56 -0.40
C ILE A 59 6.97 2.19 0.32
N LEU A 60 8.19 1.70 0.09
CA LEU A 60 9.40 2.21 0.74
C LEU A 60 9.60 3.71 0.48
N THR A 61 9.42 4.16 -0.77
CA THR A 61 9.59 5.59 -1.12
C THR A 61 8.65 6.49 -0.35
N ASN A 62 7.39 6.09 -0.18
CA ASN A 62 6.40 6.89 0.55
C ASN A 62 6.61 6.80 2.06
N MET A 63 6.86 5.60 2.59
CA MET A 63 7.05 5.39 4.03
C MET A 63 8.32 6.05 4.57
N LEU A 64 9.35 6.23 3.73
CA LEU A 64 10.58 6.96 4.08
C LEU A 64 10.37 8.48 4.23
N ARG A 65 9.21 9.01 3.83
CA ARG A 65 8.89 10.44 3.97
C ARG A 65 8.22 10.80 5.29
N LEU A 66 7.79 9.80 6.06
CA LEU A 66 7.14 10.01 7.34
C LEU A 66 8.19 10.33 8.41
N ASP A 67 7.85 11.29 9.26
CA ASP A 67 8.63 11.67 10.43
C ASP A 67 8.18 10.87 11.68
N GLU A 68 8.96 10.93 12.76
CA GLU A 68 8.73 10.14 13.98
C GLU A 68 7.35 10.37 14.62
N GLU A 69 6.82 11.60 14.47
CA GLU A 69 5.52 12.03 15.01
C GLU A 69 4.35 11.45 14.21
N ASP A 70 4.52 11.28 12.90
CA ASP A 70 3.49 10.73 12.01
C ASP A 70 3.09 9.31 12.40
N TYR A 71 4.05 8.53 12.93
CA TYR A 71 3.79 7.16 13.37
C TYR A 71 2.88 7.06 14.61
N ALA A 72 2.55 8.17 15.28
CA ALA A 72 1.55 8.18 16.35
C ALA A 72 0.11 8.11 15.83
N ASP A 73 -0.10 8.48 14.56
CA ASP A 73 -1.40 8.49 13.90
C ASP A 73 -1.56 7.30 12.95
N LEU A 74 -2.58 6.48 13.20
CA LEU A 74 -2.89 5.34 12.35
C LEU A 74 -3.35 5.76 10.95
N GLU A 75 -4.10 6.87 10.85
CA GLU A 75 -4.66 7.33 9.58
C GLU A 75 -3.54 7.78 8.66
N ILE A 76 -2.53 8.50 9.16
CA ILE A 76 -1.36 8.92 8.37
C ILE A 76 -0.61 7.70 7.80
N ILE A 77 -0.37 6.67 8.63
CA ILE A 77 0.32 5.45 8.16
C ILE A 77 -0.52 4.74 7.09
N VAL A 78 -1.81 4.55 7.34
CA VAL A 78 -2.74 3.86 6.42
C VAL A 78 -2.90 4.62 5.11
N ASP A 79 -3.04 5.94 5.17
CA ASP A 79 -3.17 6.80 3.99
C ASP A 79 -1.90 6.71 3.14
N THR A 80 -0.73 6.80 3.77
CA THR A 80 0.56 6.69 3.08
C THR A 80 0.73 5.33 2.38
N LEU A 81 0.35 4.24 3.05
CA LEU A 81 0.36 2.90 2.47
C LEU A 81 -0.64 2.78 1.30
N GLY A 82 -1.87 3.27 1.47
CA GLY A 82 -2.90 3.23 0.43
C GLY A 82 -2.56 4.07 -0.79
N GLU A 83 -1.95 5.23 -0.59
CA GLU A 83 -1.39 6.08 -1.64
C GLU A 83 -0.25 5.40 -2.37
N SER A 84 0.64 4.72 -1.64
CA SER A 84 1.80 4.03 -2.23
C SER A 84 1.41 2.96 -3.24
N ILE A 85 0.32 2.22 -2.97
CA ILE A 85 -0.17 1.18 -3.88
C ILE A 85 -1.19 1.69 -4.89
N SER A 86 -1.62 2.95 -4.80
CA SER A 86 -2.66 3.52 -5.67
C SER A 86 -2.30 3.56 -7.16
N GLY A 87 -1.03 3.39 -7.53
CA GLY A 87 -0.59 3.27 -8.92
C GLY A 87 -0.84 1.89 -9.54
N PHE A 88 -1.14 0.87 -8.73
CA PHE A 88 -1.25 -0.52 -9.16
C PHE A 88 -2.72 -0.97 -9.17
N SER A 89 -3.08 -1.88 -10.06
CA SER A 89 -4.44 -2.43 -10.06
C SER A 89 -4.59 -3.47 -8.95
N GLU A 90 -5.55 -3.27 -8.05
CA GLU A 90 -5.85 -4.22 -6.99
C GLU A 90 -6.24 -5.62 -7.51
N SER A 91 -6.77 -5.70 -8.72
CA SER A 91 -7.19 -6.96 -9.36
C SER A 91 -6.09 -7.60 -10.22
N PHE A 92 -4.93 -6.96 -10.36
CA PHE A 92 -3.81 -7.54 -11.09
C PHE A 92 -3.31 -8.80 -10.37
N CYS A 93 -3.10 -9.89 -11.11
CA CYS A 93 -2.57 -11.12 -10.54
C CYS A 93 -1.07 -10.95 -10.33
N ILE A 94 -0.65 -10.87 -9.06
CA ILE A 94 0.74 -10.61 -8.68
C ILE A 94 1.56 -11.88 -8.53
N GLY A 95 0.92 -13.05 -8.52
CA GLY A 95 1.60 -14.34 -8.52
C GLY A 95 0.64 -15.49 -8.29
N ARG A 96 1.09 -16.53 -7.58
CA ARG A 96 0.34 -17.78 -7.35
C ARG A 96 0.42 -18.26 -5.91
N ASP A 97 -0.57 -19.02 -5.46
CA ASP A 97 -0.52 -19.71 -4.17
C ASP A 97 0.17 -21.08 -4.29
N TYR A 98 0.15 -21.87 -3.19
CA TYR A 98 0.73 -23.21 -3.15
C TYR A 98 0.03 -24.23 -4.07
N GLU A 99 -1.21 -23.97 -4.47
CA GLU A 99 -1.97 -24.81 -5.41
C GLU A 99 -1.70 -24.40 -6.87
N GLY A 100 -0.96 -23.30 -7.07
CA GLY A 100 -0.64 -22.74 -8.38
C GLY A 100 -1.73 -21.81 -8.92
N ASP A 101 -2.75 -21.52 -8.12
CA ASP A 101 -3.85 -20.64 -8.49
C ASP A 101 -3.42 -19.17 -8.43
N LYS A 102 -3.97 -18.36 -9.34
CA LYS A 102 -3.57 -16.96 -9.47
C LYS A 102 -4.09 -16.14 -8.29
N VAL A 103 -3.20 -15.37 -7.68
CA VAL A 103 -3.54 -14.48 -6.55
C VAL A 103 -3.49 -13.03 -7.00
N ARG A 104 -4.54 -12.26 -6.68
CA ARG A 104 -4.61 -10.82 -6.99
C ARG A 104 -3.79 -10.03 -5.97
N LEU A 105 -3.35 -8.84 -6.36
CA LEU A 105 -2.64 -7.93 -5.45
C LEU A 105 -3.39 -7.74 -4.13
N ARG A 106 -4.70 -7.44 -4.18
CA ARG A 106 -5.55 -7.27 -2.99
C ARG A 106 -5.60 -8.45 -2.03
N ASP A 107 -5.42 -9.66 -2.56
CA ASP A 107 -5.53 -10.90 -1.80
C ASP A 107 -4.14 -11.38 -1.33
N SER A 108 -3.07 -10.86 -1.94
CA SER A 108 -1.68 -11.22 -1.64
C SER A 108 -1.00 -10.28 -0.65
N ILE A 109 -1.05 -8.96 -0.88
CA ILE A 109 -0.30 -8.03 -0.04
C ILE A 109 -0.98 -7.86 1.32
N GLN A 110 -0.21 -7.92 2.40
CA GLN A 110 -0.67 -7.81 3.77
C GLN A 110 0.01 -6.63 4.46
N PHE A 111 -0.76 -5.84 5.20
CA PHE A 111 -0.26 -4.68 5.94
C PHE A 111 -0.59 -4.80 7.42
N VAL A 112 0.45 -4.86 8.25
CA VAL A 112 0.31 -4.82 9.70
C VAL A 112 0.88 -3.51 10.21
N VAL A 113 0.08 -2.80 11.02
CA VAL A 113 0.44 -1.49 11.55
C VAL A 113 0.26 -1.48 13.06
N GLN A 114 1.21 -0.86 13.75
CA GLN A 114 1.13 -0.49 15.16
C GLN A 114 1.47 0.98 15.29
N GLN A 115 0.43 1.83 15.38
CA GLN A 115 0.64 3.24 15.72
C GLN A 115 1.34 3.34 17.07
N ARG A 116 2.22 4.32 17.22
CA ARG A 116 2.97 4.56 18.45
C ARG A 116 2.05 5.04 19.57
N GLY A 117 2.53 4.92 20.80
CA GLY A 117 1.79 5.30 22.00
C GLY A 117 1.36 4.10 22.85
N ARG A 118 1.06 4.39 24.12
CA ARG A 118 0.77 3.37 25.14
C ARG A 118 -0.59 2.72 24.87
N GLY A 119 -0.62 1.39 24.88
CA GLY A 119 -1.86 0.61 24.75
C GLY A 119 -2.26 0.30 23.31
N ASN A 120 -1.57 0.86 22.32
CA ASN A 120 -1.78 0.52 20.91
C ASN A 120 -1.18 -0.86 20.60
N ARG A 121 -1.93 -1.65 19.82
CA ARG A 121 -1.57 -3.01 19.42
C ARG A 121 -1.43 -3.07 17.91
N ALA A 122 -0.53 -3.94 17.45
CA ALA A 122 -0.40 -4.24 16.03
C ALA A 122 -1.71 -4.85 15.52
N LYS A 123 -2.10 -4.50 14.29
CA LYS A 123 -3.31 -5.02 13.65
C LYS A 123 -3.16 -5.03 12.14
N LEU A 124 -3.86 -5.96 11.49
CA LEU A 124 -4.02 -5.99 10.04
C LEU A 124 -4.90 -4.81 9.60
N VAL A 125 -4.48 -4.10 8.54
CA VAL A 125 -5.16 -2.86 8.09
C VAL A 125 -5.55 -2.86 6.60
N ASN A 126 -5.51 -4.03 5.94
CA ASN A 126 -5.77 -4.18 4.50
C ASN A 126 -7.02 -3.45 4.01
N ASP A 127 -8.18 -3.66 4.65
CA ASP A 127 -9.43 -3.03 4.22
C ASP A 127 -9.34 -1.50 4.18
N LYS A 128 -8.67 -0.90 5.17
CA LYS A 128 -8.49 0.55 5.23
C LYS A 128 -7.53 1.05 4.15
N VAL A 129 -6.41 0.33 3.96
CA VAL A 129 -5.43 0.65 2.91
C VAL A 129 -6.09 0.58 1.53
N PHE A 130 -6.90 -0.45 1.27
CA PHE A 130 -7.62 -0.59 0.00
C PHE A 130 -8.79 0.39 -0.15
N GLN A 131 -9.39 0.87 0.95
CA GLN A 131 -10.34 1.98 0.92
C GLN A 131 -9.68 3.28 0.43
N VAL A 132 -8.48 3.60 0.91
CA VAL A 132 -7.69 4.76 0.45
C VAL A 132 -7.29 4.60 -1.02
N HIS A 133 -6.72 3.43 -1.37
CA HIS A 133 -6.40 3.06 -2.76
C HIS A 133 -7.59 3.33 -3.70
N ASN A 134 -8.77 2.81 -3.36
CA ASN A 134 -9.96 2.92 -4.19
C ASN A 134 -10.47 4.36 -4.28
N SER A 135 -10.37 5.13 -3.19
CA SER A 135 -10.69 6.56 -3.20
C SER A 135 -9.80 7.33 -4.17
N ASN A 136 -8.51 7.03 -4.22
CA ASN A 136 -7.55 7.66 -5.14
C ASN A 136 -7.76 7.26 -6.60
N GLN A 137 -8.10 6.00 -6.87
CA GLN A 137 -8.50 5.52 -8.19
C GLN A 137 -9.75 6.26 -8.73
N ILE A 138 -10.77 6.44 -7.89
CA ILE A 138 -11.99 7.17 -8.27
C ILE A 138 -11.69 8.63 -8.59
N LYS A 139 -10.94 9.33 -7.72
CA LYS A 139 -10.54 10.73 -7.94
C LYS A 139 -9.81 10.89 -9.29
N SER A 140 -8.86 9.99 -9.58
CA SER A 140 -8.12 9.97 -10.86
C SER A 140 -9.06 9.78 -12.07
N ASN A 141 -10.00 8.84 -11.98
CA ASN A 141 -10.95 8.57 -13.07
C ASN A 141 -11.94 9.71 -13.31
N GLN A 142 -12.39 10.39 -12.25
CA GLN A 142 -13.24 11.58 -12.37
C GLN A 142 -12.51 12.72 -13.11
N ILE A 143 -11.24 12.99 -12.76
CA ILE A 143 -10.42 14.01 -13.42
C ILE A 143 -10.26 13.69 -14.92
N LYS A 144 -9.94 12.43 -15.26
CA LYS A 144 -9.83 11.98 -16.66
C LYS A 144 -11.13 12.17 -17.43
N SER A 145 -12.27 11.78 -16.85
CA SER A 145 -13.59 11.94 -17.49
C SER A 145 -13.91 13.42 -17.78
N ASN A 146 -13.65 14.31 -16.82
CA ASN A 146 -13.88 15.74 -16.98
C ASN A 146 -13.01 16.37 -18.07
N GLN A 147 -11.73 15.96 -18.16
CA GLN A 147 -10.84 16.43 -19.23
C GLN A 147 -11.33 16.01 -20.62
N ILE A 148 -11.79 14.76 -20.78
CA ILE A 148 -12.32 14.25 -22.06
C ILE A 148 -13.58 15.04 -22.47
N LYS A 149 -14.52 15.26 -21.53
CA LYS A 149 -15.75 16.04 -21.78
C LYS A 149 -15.42 17.48 -22.21
N SER A 150 -14.49 18.15 -21.52
CA SER A 150 -14.03 19.50 -21.88
C SER A 150 -13.45 19.55 -23.31
N ASN A 151 -12.62 18.57 -23.67
CA ASN A 151 -12.00 18.53 -25.00
C ASN A 151 -13.01 18.26 -26.12
N GLN A 152 -14.03 17.43 -25.87
CA GLN A 152 -15.13 17.22 -26.82
C GLN A 152 -15.94 18.50 -27.06
N ILE A 153 -16.27 19.25 -25.99
CA ILE A 153 -16.99 20.54 -26.11
C ILE A 153 -16.18 21.55 -26.92
N LYS A 154 -14.88 21.70 -26.63
CA LYS A 154 -13.98 22.59 -27.38
C LYS A 154 -13.89 22.20 -28.85
N SER A 155 -13.75 20.92 -29.17
CA SER A 155 -13.71 20.44 -30.55
C SER A 155 -15.00 20.73 -31.31
N ASN A 156 -16.16 20.54 -30.68
CA ASN A 156 -17.46 20.81 -31.29
C ASN A 156 -17.68 22.32 -31.53
N GLN A 157 -17.24 23.19 -30.61
CA GLN A 157 -17.30 24.65 -30.80
C GLN A 157 -16.41 25.12 -31.96
N ILE A 158 -15.22 24.53 -32.13
CA ILE A 158 -14.34 24.85 -33.26
C ILE A 158 -14.99 24.44 -34.59
N LYS A 159 -15.61 23.25 -34.63
CA LYS A 159 -16.33 22.77 -35.82
C LYS A 159 -17.54 23.65 -36.16
N SER A 160 -18.29 24.13 -35.17
CA SER A 160 -19.45 25.00 -35.42
C SER A 160 -19.07 26.41 -35.91
N ASN A 161 -17.90 26.92 -35.54
CA ASN A 161 -17.43 28.25 -35.97
C ASN A 161 -16.71 28.24 -37.34
N GLN A 162 -16.52 27.07 -37.94
CA GLN A 162 -15.93 26.90 -39.28
C GLN A 162 -16.98 26.69 -40.39
N ILE A 163 -18.27 26.76 -40.04
CA ILE A 163 -19.44 26.70 -40.94
C ILE A 163 -20.05 28.09 -41.01
#